data_AF-A0A0A9DMW3-F1
#
_entry.id   AF-A0A0A9DMW3-F1
#
_cell.length_a   1.000
_cell.length_b   1.000
_cell.length_c   1.000
_cell.angle_alpha   90.00
_cell.angle_beta   90.00
_cell.angle_gamma   90.00
#
_symmetry.space_group_name_H-M   'P 1'
#
loop_
_entity.id
_entity.type
_entity.pdbx_description
1 polymer ?
#
loop_
_entity_poly.entity_id
_entity_poly.type
_entity_poly.pdbx_seq_one_letter_code
_entity_poly.pdbx_strand_id
1 'polypeptide(L)'
;MWKKCSILFRLLYWKYLLQRYNFDVMHIEKNVCNNIINTFLGVDKKSKDNLNYPLDLQLLGIKKDLHPVEIGDKFYLPPAPYSVGPDEKKLFFEWLKGVKFSDDYASNIRSRVRVHEKKPV
;
A
#
# COMPACT_ATOMS: atom_id res chain seq x y z
N MET A 1 1.28 -1.50 -29.99
CA MET A 1 2.47 -2.29 -29.59
C MET A 1 3.05 -1.66 -28.33
N TRP A 2 2.97 -2.33 -27.17
CA TRP A 2 3.43 -1.80 -25.88
C TRP A 2 4.97 -1.82 -25.85
N LYS A 3 5.62 -0.65 -25.78
CA LYS A 3 7.10 -0.53 -25.88
C LYS A 3 7.82 -0.50 -24.52
N LYS A 4 7.10 -0.54 -23.40
CA LYS A 4 7.69 -0.50 -22.04
C LYS A 4 7.64 -1.89 -21.41
N CYS A 5 8.81 -2.42 -21.01
CA CYS A 5 8.88 -3.60 -20.14
C CYS A 5 8.69 -3.15 -18.69
N SER A 6 7.75 -3.74 -17.97
CA SER A 6 7.58 -3.50 -16.52
C SER A 6 8.84 -3.95 -15.76
N ILE A 7 9.15 -3.27 -14.65
CA ILE A 7 10.29 -3.65 -13.80
C ILE A 7 10.10 -5.03 -13.16
N LEU A 8 8.87 -5.54 -13.12
CA LEU A 8 8.57 -6.90 -12.68
C LEU A 8 9.37 -7.96 -13.47
N PHE A 9 9.59 -7.72 -14.77
CA PHE A 9 10.39 -8.59 -15.64
C PHE A 9 11.90 -8.61 -15.27
N ARG A 10 12.36 -7.68 -14.43
CA ARG A 10 13.76 -7.57 -13.97
C ARG A 10 14.00 -8.20 -12.60
N LEU A 11 12.96 -8.72 -11.93
CA LEU A 11 13.09 -9.30 -10.59
C LEU A 11 13.88 -10.61 -10.63
N LEU A 12 14.73 -10.86 -9.62
CA LEU A 12 15.64 -12.02 -9.59
C LEU A 12 14.92 -13.37 -9.64
N TYR A 13 13.67 -13.46 -9.16
CA TYR A 13 12.89 -14.69 -9.20
C TYR A 13 12.22 -14.95 -10.55
N TRP A 14 12.28 -13.99 -11.48
CA TRP A 14 11.66 -14.09 -12.81
C TRP A 14 12.19 -15.27 -13.64
N LYS A 15 13.45 -15.67 -13.41
CA LYS A 15 14.05 -16.86 -14.03
C LYS A 15 13.39 -18.18 -13.62
N TYR A 16 12.74 -18.23 -12.45
CA TYR A 16 12.13 -19.45 -11.90
C TYR A 16 10.63 -19.58 -12.22
N LEU A 17 10.04 -18.59 -12.88
CA LEU A 17 8.63 -18.64 -13.29
C LEU A 17 8.48 -19.39 -14.61
N LEU A 18 7.83 -20.57 -14.56
CA LEU A 18 7.56 -21.43 -15.72
C LEU A 18 6.58 -20.81 -16.74
N GLN A 19 5.65 -19.95 -16.30
CA GLN A 19 4.66 -19.30 -17.17
C GLN A 19 4.69 -17.78 -17.03
N ARG A 20 5.61 -17.13 -17.74
CA ARG A 20 5.84 -15.68 -17.69
C ARG A 20 4.71 -14.84 -18.33
N TYR A 21 3.94 -15.43 -19.25
CA TYR A 21 2.88 -14.76 -19.99
C TYR A 21 1.53 -14.72 -19.24
N ASN A 22 1.40 -15.47 -18.14
CA ASN A 22 0.17 -15.49 -17.32
C ASN A 22 0.11 -14.35 -16.30
N PHE A 23 1.14 -13.49 -16.24
CA PHE A 23 1.14 -12.35 -15.33
C PHE A 23 0.39 -11.18 -15.92
N ASP A 24 -0.79 -10.93 -15.35
CA ASP A 24 -1.52 -9.70 -15.55
C ASP A 24 -0.83 -8.57 -14.76
N VAL A 25 0.18 -7.96 -15.40
CA VAL A 25 1.00 -6.87 -14.83
C VAL A 25 0.11 -5.75 -14.30
N MET A 26 -0.96 -5.40 -15.01
CA MET A 26 -1.88 -4.35 -14.61
C MET A 26 -2.59 -4.71 -13.30
N HIS A 27 -3.08 -5.94 -13.15
CA HIS A 27 -3.71 -6.38 -11.90
C HIS A 27 -2.71 -6.49 -10.75
N ILE A 28 -1.46 -6.90 -11.01
CA ILE A 28 -0.41 -6.96 -9.99
C ILE A 28 -0.07 -5.55 -9.49
N GLU A 29 0.21 -4.63 -10.41
CA GLU A 29 0.54 -3.23 -10.07
C GLU A 29 -0.63 -2.58 -9.33
N LYS A 30 -1.87 -2.79 -9.78
CA LYS A 30 -3.07 -2.32 -9.07
C LYS A 30 -3.17 -2.90 -7.66
N ASN A 31 -2.94 -4.19 -7.49
CA ASN A 31 -3.01 -4.85 -6.18
C ASN A 31 -1.91 -4.36 -5.23
N VAL A 32 -0.68 -4.21 -5.72
CA VAL A 32 0.44 -3.70 -4.92
C VAL A 32 0.19 -2.25 -4.51
N CYS A 33 -0.19 -1.37 -5.44
CA CYS A 33 -0.51 0.02 -5.16
C CYS A 33 -1.66 0.15 -4.16
N ASN A 34 -2.74 -0.61 -4.34
CA ASN A 34 -3.87 -0.60 -3.41
C ASN A 34 -3.44 -1.04 -2.01
N ASN A 35 -2.63 -2.10 -1.88
CA ASN A 35 -2.14 -2.55 -0.57
C ASN A 35 -1.30 -1.46 0.10
N ILE A 36 -0.36 -0.84 -0.62
CA ILE A 36 0.49 0.25 -0.08
C ILE A 36 -0.38 1.41 0.39
N ILE A 37 -1.33 1.86 -0.43
CA ILE A 37 -2.22 2.97 -0.10
C ILE A 37 -3.11 2.62 1.10
N ASN A 38 -3.66 1.40 1.15
CA ASN A 38 -4.52 0.97 2.27
C ASN A 38 -3.73 0.85 3.58
N THR A 39 -2.49 0.35 3.54
CA THR A 39 -1.59 0.27 4.69
C THR A 39 -1.22 1.68 5.18
N PHE A 40 -0.80 2.57 4.28
CA PHE A 40 -0.45 3.96 4.60
C PHE A 40 -1.63 4.72 5.21
N LEU A 41 -2.82 4.58 4.60
CA LEU A 41 -4.05 5.23 5.08
C LEU A 41 -4.71 4.51 6.27
N GLY A 42 -4.21 3.36 6.71
CA GLY A 42 -4.81 2.57 7.79
C GLY A 42 -6.29 2.25 7.55
N VAL A 43 -6.63 1.78 6.35
CA VAL A 43 -8.02 1.44 6.01
C VAL A 43 -8.38 0.08 6.59
N ASP A 44 -9.31 0.09 7.55
CA ASP A 44 -9.80 -1.11 8.23
C ASP A 44 -10.23 -2.19 7.23
N LYS A 45 -9.80 -3.44 7.48
CA LYS A 45 -10.09 -4.66 6.69
C LYS A 45 -9.57 -4.67 5.25
N LYS A 46 -8.89 -3.61 4.77
CA LYS A 46 -8.27 -3.57 3.44
C LYS A 46 -6.74 -3.55 3.47
N SER A 47 -6.16 -3.22 4.61
CA SER A 47 -4.72 -3.36 4.85
C SER A 47 -4.34 -4.83 5.01
N LYS A 48 -3.21 -5.23 4.43
CA LYS A 48 -2.59 -6.54 4.69
C LYS A 48 -1.87 -6.59 6.03
N ASP A 49 -1.65 -5.44 6.68
CA ASP A 49 -1.08 -5.33 8.02
C ASP A 49 -2.19 -5.67 9.04
N ASN A 50 -2.53 -6.95 9.12
CA ASN A 50 -3.44 -7.51 10.12
C ASN A 50 -2.66 -7.90 11.39
N LEU A 51 -3.34 -8.39 12.43
CA LEU A 51 -2.72 -8.85 13.68
C LEU A 51 -1.64 -9.93 13.47
N ASN A 52 -1.68 -10.69 12.37
CA ASN A 52 -0.69 -11.72 12.08
C ASN A 52 0.65 -11.11 11.66
N TYR A 53 0.65 -9.96 10.99
CA TYR A 53 1.89 -9.33 10.53
C TYR A 53 2.85 -8.98 11.68
N PRO A 54 2.42 -8.29 12.77
CA PRO A 54 3.25 -8.07 13.95
C PRO A 54 3.75 -9.35 14.62
N LEU A 55 2.93 -10.42 14.63
CA LEU A 55 3.32 -11.73 15.19
C LEU A 55 4.38 -12.41 14.32
N ASP A 56 4.23 -12.36 13.00
CA ASP A 56 5.22 -12.87 12.05
C ASP A 56 6.54 -12.09 12.15
N LEU A 57 6.48 -10.76 12.33
CA LEU A 57 7.68 -9.95 12.58
C LEU A 57 8.39 -10.35 13.87
N GLN A 58 7.64 -10.67 14.91
CA GLN A 58 8.19 -11.15 16.18
C GLN A 58 8.83 -12.53 16.02
N LEU A 59 8.15 -13.47 15.34
CA LEU A 59 8.68 -14.80 15.02
C LEU A 59 9.97 -14.73 14.20
N LEU A 60 10.04 -13.80 13.25
CA LEU A 60 11.23 -13.57 12.41
C LEU A 60 12.31 -12.74 13.11
N GLY A 61 12.04 -12.16 14.29
CA GLY A 61 13.00 -11.36 15.05
C GLY A 61 13.38 -10.02 14.40
N ILE A 62 12.56 -9.51 13.47
CA ILE A 62 12.82 -8.29 12.70
C ILE A 62 11.84 -7.18 13.10
N LYS A 63 12.25 -5.90 12.92
CA LYS A 63 11.41 -4.72 13.20
C LYS A 63 10.78 -4.75 14.61
N LYS A 64 11.65 -4.82 15.64
CA LYS A 64 11.25 -4.87 17.06
C LYS A 64 10.27 -3.77 17.48
N ASP A 65 10.38 -2.59 16.86
CA ASP A 65 9.50 -1.44 17.12
C ASP A 65 8.03 -1.69 16.72
N LEU A 66 7.76 -2.73 15.93
CA LEU A 66 6.42 -3.13 15.49
C LEU A 66 5.90 -4.37 16.21
N HIS A 67 6.65 -4.93 17.16
CA HIS A 67 6.23 -6.12 17.89
C HIS A 67 5.03 -5.80 18.79
N PRO A 68 4.07 -6.72 18.92
CA PRO A 68 2.94 -6.54 19.84
C PRO A 68 3.46 -6.45 21.28
N VAL A 69 2.92 -5.50 22.05
CA VAL A 69 3.23 -5.30 23.47
C VAL A 69 2.06 -5.82 24.29
N GLU A 70 2.33 -6.73 25.22
CA GLU A 70 1.33 -7.21 26.17
C GLU A 70 1.07 -6.14 27.24
N ILE A 71 -0.17 -5.66 27.30
CA ILE A 71 -0.66 -4.73 28.33
C ILE A 71 -1.82 -5.43 29.05
N GLY A 72 -1.48 -6.15 30.13
CA GLY A 72 -2.44 -7.01 30.84
C GLY A 72 -2.95 -8.14 29.94
N ASP A 73 -4.26 -8.32 29.86
CA ASP A 73 -4.91 -9.34 29.02
C ASP A 73 -5.06 -8.94 27.54
N LYS A 74 -4.48 -7.80 27.12
CA LYS A 74 -4.63 -7.28 25.75
C LYS A 74 -3.29 -7.06 25.09
N PHE A 75 -3.24 -7.33 23.78
CA PHE A 75 -2.13 -6.96 22.91
C PHE A 75 -2.34 -5.54 22.39
N TYR A 76 -1.38 -4.66 22.69
CA TYR A 76 -1.26 -3.36 22.07
C TYR A 76 -0.33 -3.45 20.86
N LEU A 77 -0.81 -2.97 19.73
CA LEU A 77 0.01 -2.84 18.52
C LEU A 77 0.56 -1.41 18.44
N PRO A 78 1.88 -1.22 18.48
CA PRO A 78 2.46 0.09 18.26
C PRO A 78 2.13 0.58 16.85
N PRO A 79 1.79 1.87 16.68
CA PRO A 79 1.56 2.45 15.36
C PRO A 79 2.86 2.38 14.55
N ALA A 80 2.75 1.99 13.28
CA ALA A 80 3.93 1.92 12.44
C ALA A 80 4.45 3.34 12.13
N PRO A 81 5.77 3.52 11.91
CA PRO A 81 6.34 4.84 11.63
C PRO A 81 5.85 5.44 10.30
N TYR A 82 5.23 4.63 9.45
CA TYR A 82 4.61 5.03 8.19
C TYR A 82 3.09 5.22 8.29
N SER A 83 2.51 5.05 9.49
CA SER A 83 1.08 5.28 9.72
C SER A 83 0.81 6.77 9.78
N VAL A 84 -0.16 7.20 8.99
CA VAL A 84 -0.44 8.62 8.76
C VAL A 84 -1.51 9.09 9.74
N GLY A 85 -1.28 10.24 10.36
CA GLY A 85 -2.25 10.89 11.25
C GLY A 85 -3.49 11.42 10.51
N PRO A 86 -4.57 11.77 11.22
CA PRO A 86 -5.79 12.30 10.59
C PRO A 86 -5.58 13.60 9.81
N ASP A 87 -4.65 14.46 10.23
CA ASP A 87 -4.33 15.73 9.57
C ASP A 87 -3.43 15.52 8.35
N GLU A 88 -2.44 14.65 8.48
CA GLU A 88 -1.57 14.24 7.37
C GLU A 88 -2.37 13.53 6.26
N LYS A 89 -3.38 12.71 6.61
CA LYS A 89 -4.32 12.14 5.62
C LYS A 89 -5.05 13.24 4.86
N LYS A 90 -5.49 14.30 5.55
CA LYS A 90 -6.17 15.43 4.90
C LYS A 90 -5.23 16.13 3.92
N LEU A 91 -4.00 16.43 4.33
CA LEU A 91 -2.96 17.01 3.47
C LEU A 91 -2.68 16.14 2.24
N PHE A 92 -2.59 14.82 2.42
CA PHE A 92 -2.39 13.88 1.32
C PHE A 92 -3.52 13.93 0.28
N PHE A 93 -4.78 13.95 0.73
CA PHE A 93 -5.92 14.04 -0.20
C PHE A 93 -6.07 15.42 -0.84
N GLU A 94 -5.71 16.49 -0.15
CA GLU A 94 -5.64 17.84 -0.72
C GLU A 94 -4.57 17.93 -1.81
N TRP A 95 -3.39 17.36 -1.55
CA TRP A 95 -2.33 17.23 -2.54
C TRP A 95 -2.82 16.43 -3.77
N LEU A 96 -3.41 15.24 -3.58
CA LEU A 96 -3.96 14.43 -4.68
C LEU A 96 -5.00 15.18 -5.51
N LYS A 97 -5.79 16.07 -4.89
CA LYS A 97 -6.79 16.90 -5.58
C LYS A 97 -6.14 18.03 -6.39
N GLY A 98 -4.98 18.51 -5.97
CA GLY A 98 -4.22 19.59 -6.63
C GLY A 98 -3.28 19.11 -7.73
N VAL A 99 -2.88 17.84 -7.74
CA VAL A 99 -1.97 17.29 -8.75
C VAL A 99 -2.60 17.33 -10.14
N LYS A 100 -1.83 17.85 -11.10
CA LYS A 100 -2.14 17.83 -12.53
C LYS A 100 -1.12 16.95 -13.25
N PHE A 101 -1.62 16.06 -14.10
CA PHE A 101 -0.81 15.25 -14.99
C PHE A 101 -1.08 15.68 -16.43
N SER A 102 -0.16 15.41 -17.36
CA SER A 102 -0.46 15.50 -18.79
C SER A 102 -1.51 14.47 -19.18
N ASP A 103 -2.30 14.75 -20.21
CA ASP A 103 -3.47 13.94 -20.60
C ASP A 103 -3.14 12.45 -20.82
N ASP A 104 -1.93 12.13 -21.30
CA ASP A 104 -1.49 10.76 -21.58
C ASP A 104 -0.83 10.03 -20.39
N TYR A 105 -0.63 10.70 -19.25
CA TYR A 105 0.14 10.14 -18.13
C TYR A 105 -0.73 9.43 -17.10
N ALA A 106 -1.84 10.05 -16.69
CA ALA A 106 -2.74 9.50 -15.69
C ALA A 106 -4.18 9.94 -15.92
N SER A 107 -5.12 9.10 -15.52
CA SER A 107 -6.52 9.49 -15.44
C SER A 107 -6.71 10.66 -14.47
N ASN A 108 -7.81 11.41 -14.60
CA ASN A 108 -8.12 12.55 -13.74
C ASN A 108 -8.34 12.11 -12.27
N ILE A 109 -7.26 11.97 -11.49
CA ILE A 109 -7.27 11.51 -10.10
C ILE A 109 -8.10 12.44 -9.22
N ARG A 110 -8.11 13.74 -9.54
CA ARG A 110 -8.89 14.76 -8.83
C ARG A 110 -10.38 14.43 -8.75
N SER A 111 -10.95 13.79 -9.77
CA SER A 111 -12.37 13.39 -9.76
C SER A 111 -12.66 12.15 -8.91
N ARG A 112 -11.61 11.42 -8.49
CA ARG A 112 -11.70 10.16 -7.73
C ARG A 112 -11.31 10.30 -6.26
N VAL A 113 -11.15 11.54 -5.75
CA VAL A 113 -10.69 11.80 -4.39
C VAL A 113 -11.70 12.65 -3.61
N ARG A 114 -12.14 12.13 -2.45
CA ARG A 114 -13.00 12.86 -1.50
C ARG A 114 -12.20 13.26 -0.27
N VAL A 115 -11.84 14.55 -0.20
CA VAL A 115 -11.01 15.12 0.88
C VAL A 115 -11.69 15.03 2.25
N HIS A 116 -12.99 15.31 2.32
CA HIS A 116 -13.73 15.28 3.59
C HIS A 116 -13.93 13.87 4.16
N GLU A 117 -14.05 12.87 3.28
CA GLU A 117 -14.25 11.47 3.67
C GLU A 117 -12.92 10.74 3.94
N LYS A 118 -11.78 11.38 3.64
CA LYS A 118 -10.41 10.82 3.74
C LYS A 118 -10.30 9.45 3.06
N LYS A 119 -10.99 9.31 1.91
CA LYS A 119 -11.09 8.05 1.17
C LYS A 119 -10.98 8.27 -0.34
N PRO A 120 -10.31 7.36 -1.07
CA PRO A 120 -10.47 7.24 -2.51
C PRO A 120 -11.88 6.72 -2.85
N VAL A 121 -12.47 7.22 -3.93
CA VAL A 121 -13.81 6.83 -4.45
C VAL A 121 -13.76 5.49 -5.18
#